data_AF-X0ZNC3-F1
#
_entry.id   AF-X0ZNC3-F1
#
_cell.length_a   1.000
_cell.length_b   1.000
_cell.length_c   1.000
_cell.angle_alpha   90.00
_cell.angle_beta   90.00
_cell.angle_gamma   90.00
#
_symmetry.space_group_name_H-M   'P 1'
#
loop_
_entity.id
_entity.type
_entity.pdbx_description
1 polymer ?
#
loop_
_entity_poly.entity_id
_entity_poly.type
_entity_poly.pdbx_seq_one_letter_code
_entity_poly.pdbx_strand_id
1 'polypeptide(L)' 'LKNSEIKTDTSPNLSKLYKDLSKAINSNNIQSIWELSKSITRVHFKHIEI' A
#
# COMPACT_ATOMS: atom_id res chain seq x y z
N LEU A 1 -5.11 -18.46 -30.28
CA LEU A 1 -4.91 -17.18 -29.56
C LEU A 1 -5.33 -17.39 -28.11
N LYS A 2 -4.38 -17.68 -27.21
CA LYS A 2 -4.65 -17.78 -25.77
C LYS A 2 -4.37 -16.41 -25.16
N ASN A 3 -5.43 -15.67 -24.86
CA ASN A 3 -5.34 -14.45 -24.08
C ASN A 3 -5.00 -14.86 -22.64
N SER A 4 -3.70 -14.93 -22.33
CA SER A 4 -3.22 -14.96 -20.96
C SER A 4 -3.50 -13.59 -20.35
N GLU A 5 -4.64 -13.49 -19.66
CA GLU A 5 -4.94 -12.36 -18.79
C GLU A 5 -3.80 -12.22 -17.79
N ILE A 6 -2.99 -11.18 -18.00
CA ILE A 6 -1.97 -10.77 -17.05
C ILE A 6 -2.75 -10.29 -15.83
N LYS A 7 -2.92 -11.16 -14.83
CA LYS A 7 -3.32 -10.77 -13.49
C LYS A 7 -2.20 -9.89 -12.95
N THR A 8 -2.23 -8.60 -13.27
CA THR A 8 -1.39 -7.61 -12.58
C THR A 8 -1.71 -7.77 -11.12
N ASP A 9 -0.73 -8.20 -10.35
CA ASP A 9 -0.87 -8.38 -8.92
C ASP A 9 -1.20 -7.01 -8.31
N THR A 10 -2.50 -6.73 -8.13
CA THR A 10 -3.02 -5.50 -7.53
C THR A 10 -2.83 -5.51 -6.02
N SER A 11 -2.12 -6.51 -5.48
CA SER A 11 -1.73 -6.54 -4.09
C SER A 11 -0.95 -5.27 -3.76
N PRO A 12 -1.40 -4.48 -2.76
CA PRO A 12 -0.70 -3.27 -2.38
C PRO A 12 0.75 -3.61 -2.00
N ASN A 13 1.69 -3.07 -2.77
CA ASN A 13 3.11 -3.30 -2.52
C ASN A 13 3.52 -2.50 -1.27
N LEU A 14 3.73 -3.18 -0.15
CA LEU A 14 4.15 -2.56 1.12
C LEU A 14 5.40 -1.70 0.96
N SER A 15 6.38 -2.12 0.16
CA SER A 15 7.60 -1.32 -0.10
C SER A 15 7.28 0.03 -0.75
N LYS A 16 6.31 0.06 -1.67
CA LYS A 16 5.85 1.31 -2.29
C LYS A 16 5.13 2.19 -1.26
N LEU A 17 4.23 1.62 -0.47
CA LEU A 17 3.50 2.36 0.58
C LEU A 17 4.44 3.01 1.60
N TYR A 18 5.50 2.31 2.03
CA TYR A 18 6.49 2.89 2.94
C TYR A 18 7.30 4.03 2.29
N LYS A 19 7.66 3.92 1.02
CA LYS A 19 8.34 5.01 0.29
C LYS A 19 7.45 6.25 0.18
N ASP A 20 6.17 6.07 -0.13
CA ASP A 20 5.22 7.17 -0.22
C ASP A 20 4.94 7.79 1.16
N LEU A 21 4.91 6.98 2.22
CA LEU A 21 4.79 7.49 3.60
C LEU A 21 6.00 8.34 4.00
N SER A 22 7.21 7.88 3.68
CA SER A 22 8.44 8.64 3.96
C SER A 22 8.44 10.01 3.25
N LYS A 23 7.98 10.06 1.99
CA LYS A 23 7.81 11.34 1.27
C LYS A 23 6.78 12.24 1.96
N ALA A 24 5.65 11.69 2.38
CA ALA A 24 4.59 12.45 3.05
C ALA A 24 5.06 13.04 4.40
N ILE A 25 5.86 12.28 5.17
CA ILE A 25 6.51 12.75 6.40
C ILE A 25 7.47 13.90 6.09
N ASN A 26 8.37 13.71 5.12
CA ASN A 26 9.34 14.73 4.74
C ASN A 26 8.70 16.01 4.19
N SER A 27 7.49 15.94 3.65
CA SER A 27 6.73 17.09 3.17
C SER A 27 5.71 17.65 4.18
N ASN A 28 5.68 17.14 5.43
CA ASN A 28 4.67 17.47 6.44
C ASN A 28 3.21 17.36 5.96
N ASN A 29 2.92 16.43 5.03
CA ASN A 29 1.57 16.23 4.50
C ASN A 29 0.78 15.29 5.44
N ILE A 30 0.21 15.87 6.50
CA ILE A 30 -0.47 15.14 7.58
C ILE A 30 -1.61 14.24 7.06
N GLN A 31 -2.38 14.72 6.08
CA GLN A 31 -3.48 13.95 5.49
C GLN A 31 -2.94 12.67 4.83
N SER A 32 -1.86 12.78 4.05
CA SER A 32 -1.26 11.64 3.38
C SER A 32 -0.63 10.66 4.38
N ILE A 33 0.00 11.17 5.44
CA ILE A 33 0.55 10.34 6.52
C ILE A 33 -0.56 9.47 7.15
N TRP A 34 -1.72 10.06 7.44
CA TRP A 34 -2.85 9.32 8.01
C TRP A 34 -3.39 8.24 7.06
N GLU A 35 -3.63 8.58 5.79
CA GLU A 35 -4.16 7.64 4.79
C GLU A 35 -3.21 6.48 4.51
N LEU A 36 -1.92 6.78 4.36
CA LEU A 36 -0.88 5.77 4.09
C LEU A 36 -0.69 4.86 5.31
N SER A 37 -0.73 5.39 6.53
CA SER A 37 -0.63 4.59 7.76
C SER A 37 -1.79 3.58 7.86
N LYS A 38 -3.04 4.01 7.61
CA LYS A 38 -4.20 3.10 7.57
C LYS A 38 -4.04 2.00 6.51
N SER A 39 -3.56 2.39 5.33
CA SER A 39 -3.37 1.46 4.21
C SER A 39 -2.32 0.40 4.53
N ILE A 40 -1.19 0.80 5.11
CA ILE A 40 -0.14 -0.10 5.58
C ILE A 40 -0.69 -1.07 6.63
N THR A 41 -1.40 -0.56 7.65
CA THR A 41 -2.04 -1.39 8.67
C THR A 41 -2.98 -2.42 8.04
N ARG A 42 -3.89 -1.99 7.17
CA ARG A 42 -4.82 -2.92 6.49
C ARG A 42 -4.10 -4.01 5.72
N VAL A 43 -3.02 -3.69 5.03
CA VAL A 43 -2.26 -4.66 4.23
C VAL A 43 -1.47 -5.60 5.12
N HIS A 44 -0.79 -5.07 6.14
CA HIS A 44 0.01 -5.85 7.08
C HIS A 44 -0.86 -6.85 7.86
N PHE A 45 -2.05 -6.43 8.27
CA PHE A 45 -2.98 -7.23 9.05
C PHE A 45 -4.00 -8.02 8.22
N LYS A 46 -3.97 -7.91 6.88
CA LYS A 46 -4.91 -8.62 5.97
C LYS A 46 -4.87 -10.14 6.13
N HIS A 47 -3.76 -10.67 6.61
CA HIS A 47 -3.54 -12.10 6.82
C HIS A 47 -3.71 -12.55 8.27
N ILE A 48 -4.09 -11.64 9.18
CA ILE A 48 -4.49 -12.04 10.54
C ILE A 48 -5.97 -12.40 10.47
N GLU A 49 -6.24 -13.69 10.19
CA GLU A 49 -7.55 -14.28 10.46
C GLU A 49 -7.69 -14.41 11.99
N ILE A 50 -8.72 -13.77 12.55
CA ILE A 50 -9.16 -13.92 13.95
C ILE A 50 -10.37 -14.84 13.95
#